data_AF-A0A093C656-F1
#
_entry.id   AF-A0A093C656-F1
#
_cell.length_a   1.000
_cell.length_b   1.000
_cell.length_c   1.000
_cell.angle_alpha   90.00
_cell.angle_beta   90.00
_cell.angle_gamma   90.00
#
_symmetry.space_group_name_H-M   'P 1'
#
loop_
_entity.id
_entity.type
_entity.pdbx_description
1 polymer ?
#
loop_
_entity_poly.entity_id
_entity_poly.type
_entity_poly.pdbx_seq_one_letter_code
_entity_poly.pdbx_strand_id
1 'polypeptide(L)'
;VSVLQRIGCPGDHFFLFNHILRCPAGISEWAVPFIQIKVLDNPSGVFHFMQSLALLMSPVKNRVDFMCHMKPSERKSSSSSGKESGNWTLVDEGGEEDEDPETSWILLLEDDLISLLSQFPFHELFQQFLGFKSGG
;
A
#
# COMPACT_ATOMS: atom_id res chain seq x y z
N VAL A 1 -0.31 16.35 -9.82
CA VAL A 1 0.13 15.13 -10.53
C VAL A 1 -0.90 14.02 -10.45
N SER A 2 -1.42 13.66 -9.27
CA SER A 2 -2.49 12.64 -9.08
C SER A 2 -3.75 12.86 -9.93
N VAL A 3 -4.19 14.09 -10.15
CA VAL A 3 -5.36 14.39 -11.00
C VAL A 3 -5.20 13.92 -12.44
N LEU A 4 -3.97 13.94 -12.98
CA LEU A 4 -3.69 13.52 -14.36
C LEU A 4 -3.78 12.00 -14.54
N GLN A 5 -3.62 11.23 -13.46
CA GLN A 5 -3.72 9.77 -13.49
C GLN A 5 -5.14 9.29 -13.87
N ARG A 6 -6.18 10.09 -13.63
CA ARG A 6 -7.56 9.80 -14.05
C ARG A 6 -7.70 9.67 -15.58
N ILE A 7 -6.77 10.25 -16.33
CA ILE A 7 -6.72 10.22 -17.80
C ILE A 7 -5.72 9.15 -18.28
N GLY A 8 -4.90 8.61 -17.38
CA GLY A 8 -3.93 7.56 -17.67
C GLY A 8 -4.58 6.21 -17.96
N CYS A 9 -3.83 5.32 -18.59
CA CYS A 9 -4.28 3.96 -18.84
C CYS A 9 -4.16 3.10 -17.57
N PRO A 10 -4.85 1.94 -17.48
CA PRO A 10 -4.69 1.02 -16.34
C PRO A 10 -3.23 0.60 -16.08
N GLY A 11 -2.40 0.56 -17.13
CA GLY A 11 -0.96 0.29 -17.01
C GLY A 11 -0.23 1.34 -16.17
N ASP A 12 -0.59 2.62 -16.31
CA ASP A 12 0.01 3.70 -15.53
C ASP A 12 -0.36 3.59 -14.04
N HIS A 13 -1.59 3.14 -13.76
CA HIS A 13 -2.08 2.94 -12.39
C HIS A 13 -1.31 1.80 -11.72
N PHE A 14 -1.17 0.66 -12.40
CA PHE A 14 -0.39 -0.46 -11.89
C PHE A 14 1.10 -0.14 -11.78
N PHE A 15 1.65 0.62 -12.72
CA PHE A 15 3.03 1.09 -12.65
C PHE A 15 3.25 1.89 -11.37
N LEU A 16 2.45 2.93 -11.12
CA LEU A 16 2.55 3.75 -9.91
C LEU A 16 2.34 2.92 -8.64
N PHE A 17 1.34 2.04 -8.62
CA PHE A 17 1.07 1.20 -7.46
C PHE A 17 2.24 0.27 -7.13
N ASN A 18 2.85 -0.37 -8.13
CA ASN A 18 4.06 -1.18 -7.93
C ASN A 18 5.25 -0.36 -7.40
N HIS A 19 5.36 0.93 -7.76
CA HIS A 19 6.41 1.79 -7.23
C HIS A 19 6.15 2.18 -5.78
N ILE A 20 4.90 2.49 -5.43
CA ILE A 20 4.49 2.78 -4.04
C ILE A 20 4.83 1.59 -3.12
N LEU A 21 4.51 0.36 -3.54
CA LEU A 21 4.80 -0.85 -2.74
C LEU A 21 6.30 -1.11 -2.53
N ARG A 22 7.19 -0.49 -3.32
CA ARG A 22 8.65 -0.58 -3.16
C ARG A 22 9.22 0.48 -2.22
N CYS A 23 8.45 1.51 -1.87
CA CYS A 23 8.91 2.58 -1.00
C CYS A 23 9.12 2.08 0.44
N PRO A 24 9.99 2.77 1.21
CA PRO A 24 10.04 2.60 2.66
C PRO A 24 8.74 3.08 3.31
N ALA A 25 8.59 2.82 4.60
CA ALA A 25 7.50 3.34 5.43
C ALA A 25 7.27 4.86 5.30
N GLY A 26 6.04 5.30 5.63
CA GLY A 26 5.60 6.70 5.56
C GLY A 26 4.94 7.06 4.23
N ILE A 27 4.45 6.06 3.48
CA ILE A 27 3.68 6.25 2.26
C ILE A 27 2.26 6.76 2.54
N SER A 28 1.71 6.50 3.73
CA SER A 28 0.41 7.01 4.18
C SER A 28 0.27 8.53 3.98
N GLU A 29 1.36 9.27 4.21
CA GLU A 29 1.41 10.74 4.14
C GLU A 29 1.23 11.33 2.73
N TRP A 30 1.46 10.54 1.67
CA TRP A 30 1.52 11.09 0.31
C TRP A 30 1.01 10.19 -0.81
N ALA A 31 0.97 8.87 -0.63
CA ALA A 31 0.71 7.91 -1.70
C ALA A 31 -0.78 7.77 -2.03
N VAL A 32 -1.66 7.99 -1.04
CA VAL A 32 -3.12 7.81 -1.14
C VAL A 32 -3.73 8.44 -2.41
N PRO A 33 -3.45 9.71 -2.78
CA PRO A 33 -4.03 10.32 -3.97
C PRO A 33 -3.66 9.65 -5.31
N PHE A 34 -2.62 8.83 -5.34
CA PHE A 34 -2.13 8.11 -6.52
C PHE A 34 -2.71 6.70 -6.66
N ILE A 35 -3.50 6.23 -5.69
CA ILE A 35 -4.16 4.93 -5.74
C ILE A 35 -5.62 5.17 -6.11
N GLN A 36 -5.97 4.93 -7.37
CA GLN A 36 -7.26 5.32 -7.94
C GLN A 36 -8.05 4.08 -8.38
N ILE A 37 -8.37 3.21 -7.42
CA ILE A 37 -9.16 2.00 -7.65
C ILE A 37 -10.64 2.40 -7.66
N LYS A 38 -11.30 2.27 -8.81
CA LYS A 38 -12.75 2.49 -8.96
C LYS A 38 -13.40 1.27 -9.58
N VAL A 39 -14.49 0.80 -8.97
CA VAL A 39 -15.24 -0.36 -9.46
C VAL A 39 -16.49 0.08 -10.22
N LEU A 40 -17.30 0.97 -9.65
CA LEU A 40 -18.51 1.48 -10.31
C LEU A 40 -18.19 2.42 -11.49
N ASP A 41 -19.08 2.45 -12.48
CA ASP A 41 -18.95 3.21 -13.74
C ASP A 41 -17.63 2.94 -14.50
N ASN A 42 -16.99 1.80 -14.24
CA ASN A 42 -15.77 1.37 -14.91
C ASN A 42 -16.00 -0.03 -15.50
N PRO A 43 -16.05 -0.18 -16.85
CA PRO A 43 -16.25 -1.49 -17.48
C PRO A 43 -15.22 -2.55 -17.08
N SER A 44 -14.03 -2.13 -16.66
CA SER A 44 -12.95 -3.00 -16.18
C SER A 44 -12.70 -2.85 -14.67
N GLY A 45 -13.64 -2.26 -13.93
CA GLY A 45 -13.48 -1.91 -12.52
C GLY A 45 -13.18 -3.10 -11.61
N VAL A 46 -13.92 -4.20 -11.76
CA VAL A 46 -13.66 -5.46 -11.00
C VAL A 46 -12.27 -6.01 -11.33
N PHE A 47 -11.87 -6.01 -12.60
CA PHE A 47 -10.54 -6.47 -12.99
C PHE A 47 -9.45 -5.59 -12.38
N HIS A 48 -9.62 -4.25 -12.45
CA HIS A 48 -8.69 -3.29 -11.87
C HIS A 48 -8.55 -3.47 -10.36
N PHE A 49 -9.67 -3.68 -9.66
CA PHE A 49 -9.71 -4.01 -8.24
C PHE A 49 -8.93 -5.29 -7.92
N MET A 50 -9.27 -6.40 -8.60
CA MET A 50 -8.67 -7.71 -8.33
C MET A 50 -7.17 -7.72 -8.62
N GLN A 51 -6.75 -7.07 -9.70
CA GLN A 51 -5.34 -6.97 -10.06
C GLN A 51 -4.56 -6.10 -9.06
N SER A 52 -5.14 -4.98 -8.62
CA SER A 52 -4.53 -4.14 -7.57
C SER A 52 -4.42 -4.90 -6.25
N LEU A 53 -5.44 -5.69 -5.88
CA LEU A 53 -5.41 -6.47 -4.64
C LEU A 53 -4.36 -7.57 -4.73
N ALA A 54 -4.27 -8.26 -5.88
CA ALA A 54 -3.22 -9.25 -6.12
C ALA A 54 -1.82 -8.64 -6.01
N LEU A 55 -1.61 -7.41 -6.49
CA LEU A 55 -0.34 -6.69 -6.34
C LEU A 55 -0.02 -6.39 -4.87
N LEU A 56 -1.01 -5.93 -4.09
CA LEU A 56 -0.84 -5.64 -2.66
C LEU A 56 -0.50 -6.91 -1.87
N MET A 57 -1.17 -8.02 -2.17
CA MET A 57 -1.02 -9.29 -1.45
C MET A 57 0.20 -10.12 -1.92
N SER A 58 0.87 -9.71 -3.00
CA SER A 58 2.04 -10.42 -3.52
C SER A 58 3.33 -9.85 -2.94
N PRO A 59 4.34 -10.69 -2.64
CA PRO A 59 5.66 -10.21 -2.31
C PRO A 59 6.21 -9.30 -3.42
N VAL A 60 6.71 -8.13 -3.03
CA VAL A 60 7.29 -7.17 -3.97
C VAL A 60 8.66 -7.70 -4.41
N LYS A 61 8.75 -8.07 -5.69
CA LYS A 61 9.98 -8.66 -6.26
C LYS A 61 11.18 -7.74 -6.09
N ASN A 62 12.28 -8.31 -5.60
CA ASN A 62 13.58 -7.64 -5.40
C ASN A 62 13.49 -6.38 -4.52
N ARG A 63 12.51 -6.31 -3.61
CA ARG A 63 12.32 -5.14 -2.73
C ARG A 63 13.52 -4.93 -1.81
N VAL A 64 14.04 -6.01 -1.21
CA VAL A 64 15.20 -5.96 -0.31
C VAL A 64 16.43 -5.41 -1.06
N ASP A 65 16.72 -5.95 -2.24
CA ASP A 65 17.82 -5.47 -3.08
C ASP A 65 17.64 -4.01 -3.51
N PHE A 66 16.41 -3.60 -3.85
CA PHE A 66 16.14 -2.21 -4.19
C PHE A 66 16.37 -1.28 -2.99
N MET A 67 15.91 -1.69 -1.80
CA MET A 67 16.00 -0.88 -0.60
C MET A 67 17.42 -0.80 -0.03
N CYS A 68 18.32 -1.76 -0.30
CA CYS A 68 19.70 -1.67 0.18
C CYS A 68 20.42 -0.38 -0.26
N HIS A 69 20.01 0.18 -1.41
CA HIS A 69 20.51 1.47 -1.92
C HIS A 69 19.86 2.71 -1.29
N MET A 70 18.80 2.53 -0.51
CA MET A 70 18.02 3.58 0.15
C MET A 70 18.24 3.62 1.68
N LYS A 71 19.18 2.83 2.22
CA LYS A 71 19.46 2.82 3.66
C LYS A 71 19.73 4.25 4.13
N PRO A 72 18.92 4.80 5.06
CA PRO A 72 19.17 6.11 5.62
C PRO A 72 20.58 6.13 6.19
N SER A 73 21.41 7.08 5.75
CA SER A 73 22.67 7.34 6.45
C SER A 73 22.31 7.71 7.88
N GLU A 74 23.01 7.18 8.88
CA GLU A 74 22.82 7.53 10.30
C GLU A 74 23.04 9.04 10.53
N ARG A 75 22.04 9.85 10.16
CA ARG A 75 22.00 11.25 10.51
C ARG A 75 21.53 11.27 11.95
N LYS A 76 22.52 11.45 12.84
CA LYS A 76 22.38 11.78 14.26
C LYS A 76 20.99 12.33 14.55
N SER A 77 20.23 11.54 15.30
CA SER A 77 18.93 11.85 15.87
C SER A 77 18.87 13.27 16.44
N SER A 78 18.47 14.22 15.60
CA SER A 78 17.91 15.49 16.07
C SER A 78 16.44 15.25 16.34
N SER A 79 16.15 14.79 17.55
CA SER A 79 14.94 15.08 18.33
C SER A 79 13.61 15.11 17.54
N SER A 80 12.91 13.98 17.49
CA SER A 80 11.44 13.99 17.40
C SER A 80 10.88 12.92 18.33
N SER A 81 10.37 13.37 19.47
CA SER A 81 9.56 12.61 20.43
C SER A 81 8.16 12.36 19.88
N GLY A 82 8.05 11.77 18.70
CA GLY A 82 6.79 11.33 18.12
C GLY A 82 6.51 9.91 18.59
N LYS A 83 5.28 9.64 19.02
CA LYS A 83 4.79 8.30 19.38
C LYS A 83 5.31 7.28 18.36
N GLU A 84 5.98 6.26 18.85
CA GLU A 84 6.35 5.10 18.07
C GLU A 84 5.07 4.50 17.45
N SER A 85 4.90 4.71 16.14
CA SER A 85 3.89 3.98 15.37
C SER A 85 4.28 2.51 15.46
N GLY A 86 3.43 1.70 16.08
CA GLY A 86 3.71 0.30 16.35
C GLY A 86 4.13 -0.43 15.09
N ASN A 87 5.34 -0.98 15.09
CA ASN A 87 5.78 -1.91 14.07
C ASN A 87 4.98 -3.22 14.27
N TRP A 88 4.26 -3.69 13.24
CA TRP A 88 3.44 -4.90 13.36
C TRP A 88 4.31 -6.12 13.16
N THR A 89 4.81 -6.66 14.26
CA THR A 89 5.58 -7.90 14.25
C THR A 89 4.64 -9.10 14.24
N LEU A 90 4.79 -9.98 13.26
CA LEU A 90 4.11 -11.28 13.27
C LEU A 90 4.72 -12.14 14.38
N VAL A 91 3.84 -12.69 15.22
CA VAL A 91 4.22 -13.51 16.38
C VAL A 91 3.67 -14.91 16.16
N ASP A 92 4.51 -15.93 16.34
CA ASP A 92 4.08 -17.32 16.29
C ASP A 92 3.34 -17.76 17.56
N GLU A 93 2.89 -19.02 17.65
CA GLU A 93 2.21 -19.53 18.86
C GLU A 93 3.12 -19.50 20.12
N GLY A 94 4.44 -19.33 19.94
CA GLY A 94 5.44 -19.25 21.00
C GLY A 94 5.67 -17.84 21.55
N GLY A 95 5.15 -16.79 20.91
CA GLY A 95 5.35 -15.42 21.37
C GLY A 95 6.67 -14.80 20.90
N GLU A 96 7.40 -15.44 19.99
CA GLU A 96 8.69 -14.94 19.49
C GLU A 96 8.48 -13.91 18.37
N GLU A 97 9.23 -12.81 18.46
CA GLU A 97 9.29 -11.78 17.43
C GLU A 97 10.27 -12.25 16.33
N ASP A 98 9.75 -12.66 15.17
CA ASP A 98 10.55 -13.16 14.04
C ASP A 98 11.32 -12.05 13.28
N GLU A 99 11.21 -10.79 13.71
CA GLU A 99 11.74 -9.64 12.97
C GLU A 99 13.19 -9.28 13.34
N ASP A 100 14.05 -9.20 12.32
CA ASP A 100 15.43 -8.72 12.46
C ASP A 100 15.46 -7.18 12.61
N PRO A 101 15.92 -6.64 13.77
CA PRO A 101 15.99 -5.20 14.00
C PRO A 101 16.81 -4.45 12.95
N GLU A 102 17.82 -5.09 12.33
CA GLU A 102 18.66 -4.46 11.29
C GLU A 102 17.91 -4.22 9.97
N THR A 103 16.83 -4.97 9.73
CA THR A 103 16.00 -4.88 8.52
C THR A 103 14.64 -4.23 8.76
N SER A 104 14.25 -3.99 10.01
CA SER A 104 12.96 -3.38 10.40
C SER A 104 12.61 -2.08 9.66
N TRP A 105 13.59 -1.22 9.34
CA TRP A 105 13.39 0.03 8.59
C TRP A 105 12.91 -0.17 7.14
N ILE A 106 12.98 -1.41 6.63
CA ILE A 106 12.46 -1.81 5.33
C ILE A 106 10.95 -2.05 5.41
N LEU A 107 10.38 -2.34 6.59
CA LEU A 107 8.97 -2.70 6.73
C LEU A 107 8.05 -1.48 6.58
N LEU A 108 6.80 -1.73 6.20
CA LEU A 108 5.75 -0.72 6.18
C LEU A 108 5.17 -0.59 7.59
N LEU A 109 4.75 0.61 7.98
CA LEU A 109 4.07 0.84 9.26
C LEU A 109 2.60 0.42 9.19
N GLU A 110 1.96 0.29 10.35
CA GLU A 110 0.51 0.08 10.45
C GLU A 110 -0.27 1.08 9.59
N ASP A 111 0.01 2.37 9.78
CA ASP A 111 -0.70 3.45 9.11
C ASP A 111 -0.54 3.36 7.58
N ASP A 112 0.60 2.86 7.09
CA ASP A 112 0.82 2.61 5.67
C ASP A 112 -0.11 1.50 5.17
N LEU A 113 -0.17 0.38 5.89
CA LEU A 113 -1.02 -0.77 5.53
C LEU A 113 -2.51 -0.39 5.58
N ILE A 114 -2.95 0.30 6.63
CA ILE A 114 -4.32 0.79 6.77
C ILE A 114 -4.64 1.75 5.62
N SER A 115 -3.74 2.69 5.32
CA SER A 115 -3.95 3.67 4.26
C SER A 115 -4.04 3.01 2.89
N LEU A 116 -3.22 2.00 2.60
CA LEU A 116 -3.26 1.20 1.37
C LEU A 116 -4.57 0.40 1.26
N LEU A 117 -4.95 -0.35 2.30
CA LEU A 117 -6.16 -1.17 2.30
C LEU A 117 -7.43 -0.34 2.21
N SER A 118 -7.43 0.85 2.81
CA SER A 118 -8.57 1.78 2.75
C SER A 118 -8.86 2.32 1.34
N GLN A 119 -7.92 2.16 0.39
CA GLN A 119 -8.14 2.54 -1.01
C GLN A 119 -8.97 1.52 -1.80
N PHE A 120 -9.25 0.35 -1.24
CA PHE A 120 -10.02 -0.68 -1.92
C PHE A 120 -11.51 -0.48 -1.66
N PRO A 121 -12.32 -0.12 -2.69
CA PRO A 121 -13.74 0.12 -2.52
C PRO A 121 -14.51 -1.21 -2.46
N PHE A 122 -14.32 -1.98 -1.37
CA PHE A 122 -14.99 -3.27 -1.18
C PHE A 122 -16.51 -3.15 -1.26
N HIS A 123 -17.09 -2.05 -0.76
CA HIS A 123 -18.51 -1.80 -0.87
C HIS A 123 -18.97 -1.76 -2.34
N GLU A 124 -18.27 -1.03 -3.20
CA GLU A 124 -18.58 -0.96 -4.64
C GLU A 124 -18.44 -2.33 -5.31
N LEU A 125 -17.42 -3.11 -4.92
CA LEU A 125 -17.21 -4.46 -5.43
C LEU A 125 -18.39 -5.38 -5.09
N PHE A 126 -18.78 -5.42 -3.81
CA PHE A 126 -19.93 -6.22 -3.38
C PHE A 126 -21.22 -5.74 -4.03
N GLN A 127 -21.40 -4.42 -4.14
CA GLN A 127 -22.55 -3.83 -4.81
C GLN A 127 -22.64 -4.30 -6.27
N GLN A 128 -21.52 -4.30 -7.00
CA GLN A 128 -21.46 -4.76 -8.39
C GLN A 128 -21.72 -6.27 -8.51
N PHE A 129 -21.19 -7.10 -7.61
CA PHE A 129 -21.43 -8.55 -7.64
C PHE A 129 -22.86 -8.95 -7.25
N LEU A 130 -23.45 -8.24 -6.29
CA LEU A 130 -24.81 -8.52 -5.81
C LEU A 130 -25.89 -7.82 -6.66
N GLY A 131 -25.50 -6.97 -7.62
CA GLY A 131 -26.41 -6.29 -8.52
C GLY A 131 -27.22 -5.16 -7.87
N PHE A 132 -26.78 -4.63 -6.74
CA PHE A 132 -27.40 -3.49 -6.09
C PHE A 132 -27.16 -2.21 -6.93
N LYS A 133 -28.21 -1.50 -7.32
CA LYS A 133 -28.05 -0.21 -8.01
C LYS A 133 -27.81 0.89 -6.98
N SER A 134 -26.93 1.83 -7.31
CA SER A 134 -26.69 3.02 -6.48
C SER A 134 -27.95 3.90 -6.51
N GLY A 135 -28.81 3.78 -5.49
CA GLY A 135 -30.05 4.58 -5.38
C GLY A 135 -31.24 3.85 -4.76
N GLY A 136 -31.02 3.11 -3.68
CA GLY A 136 -32.08 2.60 -2.79
C GLY A 136 -32.16 3.43 -1.52
#